data_AF-A0A9Q3HC88-F1
#
_entry.id   AF-A0A9Q3HC88-F1
#
_cell.length_a   1.000
_cell.length_b   1.000
_cell.length_c   1.000
_cell.angle_alpha   90.00
_cell.angle_beta   90.00
_cell.angle_gamma   90.00
#
_symmetry.space_group_name_H-M   'P 1'
#
loop_
_entity.id
_entity.type
_entity.pdbx_description
1 polymer ?
#
loop_
_entity_poly.entity_id
_entity_poly.type
_entity_poly.pdbx_seq_one_letter_code
_entity_poly.pdbx_strand_id
1 'polypeptide(L)'
;MNKLLTVFNSATILSKIDLRGAYNLLRIKEGDEHLTSFGTKYGSYEFLVMPFGLPNSPSSFQNLVNDKFSDFLDIFVAVYLNDIMVSSSSEEEHVKHVASVLQRLRDNSLFSKASNCVFHASSVEYLGYVVSSDGLKMDSSKVKQILNWPQPKNIKALQYFLGFANLYCCFVKNYSEKITSLTSVLKKDSPCIFNEEALSQFQILKEEFTTAPILSHFNPSLPAIVETDASDYALGAVLSQERILLYLIVASFSKLSSTMIFMTRNFLV
;
A
#
# COMPACT_ATOMS: atom_id res chain seq x y z
N MET A 1 5.11 -1.33 -2.17
CA MET A 1 4.06 -1.59 -1.16
C MET A 1 3.81 -3.09 -1.02
N ASN A 2 3.43 -3.82 -2.08
CA ASN A 2 3.13 -5.26 -2.00
C ASN A 2 4.28 -6.14 -1.45
N LYS A 3 5.55 -5.79 -1.68
CA LYS A 3 6.70 -6.52 -1.10
C LYS A 3 6.78 -6.46 0.44
N LEU A 4 6.24 -5.42 1.07
CA LEU A 4 6.23 -5.30 2.54
C LEU A 4 5.14 -6.18 3.17
N LEU A 5 4.15 -6.60 2.37
CA LEU A 5 3.01 -7.38 2.86
C LEU A 5 3.27 -8.89 2.80
N THR A 6 4.37 -9.34 2.18
CA THR A 6 4.73 -10.77 2.09
C THR A 6 5.29 -11.35 3.39
N VAL A 7 5.69 -10.50 4.35
CA VAL A 7 6.22 -10.91 5.67
C VAL A 7 5.14 -11.61 6.51
N PHE A 8 3.86 -11.41 6.21
CA PHE A 8 2.73 -11.85 7.04
C PHE A 8 2.23 -13.27 6.75
N ASN A 9 2.93 -14.04 5.91
CA ASN A 9 2.46 -15.30 5.33
C ASN A 9 2.02 -16.42 6.27
N SER A 10 2.41 -16.35 7.55
CA SER A 10 2.08 -17.37 8.55
C SER A 10 1.77 -16.76 9.91
N ALA A 11 1.58 -15.44 9.94
CA ALA A 11 1.35 -14.74 11.19
C ALA A 11 -0.09 -14.92 11.66
N THR A 12 -0.25 -15.36 12.90
CA THR A 12 -1.53 -15.48 13.60
C THR A 12 -1.77 -14.29 14.52
N ILE A 13 -0.67 -13.65 14.97
CA ILE A 13 -0.70 -12.54 15.92
C ILE A 13 0.11 -11.37 15.34
N LEU A 14 -0.50 -10.20 15.36
CA LEU A 14 0.01 -8.96 14.80
C LEU A 14 0.05 -7.87 15.87
N SER A 15 1.09 -7.05 15.82
CA SER A 15 1.19 -5.81 16.58
C SER A 15 1.66 -4.69 15.65
N LYS A 16 1.07 -3.51 15.78
CA LYS A 16 1.48 -2.30 15.08
C LYS A 16 1.98 -1.27 16.08
N ILE A 17 3.17 -0.74 15.84
CA ILE A 17 3.78 0.31 16.63
C ILE A 17 3.92 1.54 15.75
N ASP A 18 3.34 2.66 16.19
CA ASP A 18 3.35 3.94 15.48
C ASP A 18 4.42 4.86 16.10
N LEU A 19 5.42 5.22 15.31
CA LEU A 19 6.48 6.13 15.74
C LEU A 19 5.97 7.57 15.86
N ARG A 20 6.22 8.18 17.02
CA ARG A 20 5.93 9.58 17.29
C ARG A 20 7.05 10.46 16.75
N GLY A 21 6.67 11.55 16.09
CA GLY A 21 7.63 12.60 15.72
C GLY A 21 8.51 12.27 14.51
N ALA A 22 8.30 11.13 13.84
CA ALA A 22 8.75 10.82 12.48
C ALA A 22 10.07 11.50 12.08
N TYR A 23 10.01 12.41 11.10
CA TYR A 23 11.16 13.11 10.53
C TYR A 23 11.92 13.95 11.56
N ASN A 24 11.27 14.47 12.60
CA ASN A 24 11.95 15.23 13.64
C ASN A 24 12.91 14.38 14.48
N LEU A 25 12.91 13.05 14.33
CA LEU A 25 13.90 12.16 14.93
C LEU A 25 15.25 12.15 14.17
N LEU A 26 15.27 12.67 12.94
CA LEU A 26 16.48 12.80 12.13
C LEU A 26 17.09 14.19 12.29
N ARG A 27 18.40 14.26 12.52
CA ARG A 27 19.14 15.53 12.41
C ARG A 27 19.35 15.91 10.94
N ILE A 28 19.30 17.20 10.66
CA ILE A 28 19.85 17.70 9.41
C ILE A 28 21.36 17.46 9.44
N LYS A 29 21.94 17.17 8.27
CA LYS A 29 23.38 16.98 8.14
C LYS A 29 24.09 18.26 8.54
N GLU A 30 25.14 18.13 9.34
CA GLU A 30 25.94 19.27 9.78
C GLU A 30 26.47 20.08 8.58
N GLY A 31 26.19 21.38 8.60
CA GLY A 31 26.49 22.33 7.54
C GLY A 31 25.31 22.60 6.59
N ASP A 32 24.29 21.74 6.55
CA ASP A 32 23.12 21.88 5.67
C ASP A 32 21.92 22.54 6.38
N GLU A 33 22.01 22.86 7.68
CA GLU A 33 20.93 23.45 8.48
C GLU A 33 20.37 24.74 7.86
N HIS A 34 21.26 25.60 7.36
CA HIS A 34 20.92 26.87 6.73
C HIS A 34 19.98 26.73 5.51
N LEU A 35 19.99 25.57 4.84
CA LEU A 35 19.09 25.26 3.72
C LEU A 35 17.63 25.10 4.16
N THR A 36 17.40 24.91 5.45
CA THR A 36 16.06 24.78 6.05
C THR A 36 15.57 26.08 6.68
N SER A 37 16.23 27.20 6.39
CA SER A 37 15.87 28.49 6.98
C SER A 37 14.46 28.94 6.62
N PHE A 38 13.75 29.47 7.61
CA PHE A 38 12.43 30.06 7.46
C PHE A 38 12.34 31.39 8.20
N GLY A 39 11.48 32.28 7.70
CA GLY A 39 11.25 33.60 8.27
C GLY A 39 10.01 33.63 9.16
N THR A 40 10.12 34.34 10.28
CA THR A 40 8.97 34.75 11.10
C THR A 40 8.98 36.28 11.19
N LYS A 41 7.91 36.87 11.75
CA LYS A 41 7.88 38.31 12.04
C LYS A 41 9.00 38.79 12.98
N TYR A 42 9.67 37.88 13.70
CA TYR A 42 10.67 38.20 14.71
C TYR A 42 12.10 37.80 14.32
N GLY A 43 12.31 37.23 13.14
CA GLY A 43 13.64 36.81 12.69
C GLY A 43 13.62 35.57 11.80
N SER A 44 14.81 35.16 11.39
CA SER A 44 15.05 33.93 10.65
C SER A 44 15.51 32.82 11.58
N TYR A 45 15.00 31.62 11.35
CA TYR A 45 15.31 30.42 12.11
C TYR A 45 15.64 29.29 11.14
N GLU A 46 16.41 28.32 11.59
CA GLU A 46 16.74 27.11 10.85
C GLU A 46 16.33 25.87 11.65
N PHE A 47 16.09 24.77 10.94
CA PHE A 47 15.79 23.50 11.58
C PHE A 47 17.07 22.69 11.81
N LEU A 48 17.27 22.25 13.06
CA LEU A 48 18.34 21.31 13.41
C LEU A 48 17.96 19.84 13.16
N VAL A 49 16.66 19.58 13.07
CA VAL A 49 16.06 18.27 12.80
C VAL A 49 15.23 18.34 11.55
N MET A 50 15.09 17.24 10.84
CA MET A 50 14.44 17.20 9.54
C MET A 50 12.97 17.64 9.64
N PRO A 51 12.58 18.79 9.04
CA PRO A 51 11.22 19.26 9.08
C PRO A 51 10.33 18.46 8.13
N PHE A 52 9.03 18.54 8.37
CA PHE A 52 8.04 18.09 7.40
C PHE A 52 8.07 18.98 6.16
N GLY A 53 7.84 18.37 4.99
CA GLY A 53 7.76 19.09 3.71
C GLY A 53 9.03 19.07 2.87
N LEU A 54 10.17 18.59 3.39
CA LEU A 54 11.33 18.34 2.52
C LEU A 54 11.06 17.12 1.62
N PRO A 55 11.38 17.19 0.31
CA PRO A 55 11.09 16.13 -0.64
C PRO A 55 11.69 14.76 -0.25
N ASN A 56 12.88 14.77 0.36
CA ASN A 56 13.64 13.56 0.68
C ASN A 56 13.46 13.08 2.13
N SER A 57 12.59 13.72 2.93
CA SER A 57 12.36 13.28 4.31
C SER A 57 11.87 11.84 4.42
N PRO A 58 10.89 11.39 3.62
CA PRO A 58 10.39 10.01 3.70
C PRO A 58 11.50 8.98 3.42
N SER A 59 12.30 9.20 2.37
CA SER A 59 13.38 8.29 1.99
C SER A 59 14.49 8.24 3.03
N SER A 60 14.88 9.39 3.57
CA SER A 60 15.91 9.47 4.61
C SER A 60 15.47 8.76 5.88
N PHE A 61 14.20 8.91 6.26
CA PHE A 61 13.62 8.22 7.41
C PHE A 61 13.52 6.71 7.19
N GLN A 62 13.05 6.28 6.02
CA GLN A 62 13.02 4.86 5.69
C GLN A 62 14.42 4.24 5.75
N ASN A 63 15.46 4.95 5.28
CA ASN A 63 16.84 4.46 5.36
C ASN A 63 17.33 4.30 6.81
N LEU A 64 17.03 5.25 7.69
CA LEU A 64 17.36 5.13 9.11
C LEU A 64 16.68 3.90 9.72
N VAL A 65 15.38 3.75 9.51
CA VAL A 65 14.63 2.65 10.11
C VAL A 65 15.08 1.31 9.53
N ASN A 66 15.39 1.26 8.23
CA ASN A 66 15.96 0.06 7.61
C ASN A 66 17.32 -0.31 8.20
N ASP A 67 18.21 0.67 8.44
CA ASP A 67 19.50 0.45 9.10
C ASP A 67 19.30 -0.06 10.54
N LYS A 68 18.38 0.54 11.30
CA LYS A 68 18.15 0.17 12.70
C LYS A 68 17.38 -1.12 12.91
N PHE A 69 16.69 -1.63 11.90
CA PHE A 69 15.88 -2.86 11.99
C PHE A 69 16.33 -3.93 11.00
N SER A 70 17.50 -3.78 10.36
CA SER A 70 17.96 -4.65 9.26
C SER A 70 17.96 -6.14 9.59
N ASP A 71 18.20 -6.50 10.84
CA ASP A 71 18.22 -7.86 11.36
C ASP A 71 16.83 -8.42 11.70
N PHE A 72 15.78 -7.58 11.75
CA PHE A 72 14.39 -7.99 12.00
C PHE A 72 13.52 -7.92 10.74
N LEU A 73 13.92 -7.07 9.78
CA LEU A 73 13.21 -6.85 8.53
C LEU A 73 13.06 -8.13 7.72
N ASP A 74 11.87 -8.31 7.16
CA ASP A 74 11.49 -9.46 6.33
C ASP A 74 11.55 -10.83 7.05
N ILE A 75 11.82 -10.85 8.36
CA ILE A 75 11.77 -12.04 9.22
C ILE A 75 10.48 -12.02 10.05
N PHE A 76 10.35 -11.02 10.93
CA PHE A 76 9.17 -10.86 11.80
C PHE A 76 8.73 -9.40 11.93
N VAL A 77 9.44 -8.48 11.27
CA VAL A 77 9.13 -7.05 11.23
C VAL A 77 8.99 -6.58 9.78
N ALA A 78 7.96 -5.80 9.51
CA ALA A 78 7.84 -5.00 8.29
C ALA A 78 7.69 -3.54 8.68
N VAL A 79 8.47 -2.64 8.06
CA VAL A 79 8.42 -1.21 8.38
C VAL A 79 8.16 -0.38 7.14
N TYR A 80 7.24 0.57 7.27
CA TYR A 80 7.03 1.61 6.27
C TYR A 80 6.89 2.97 6.96
N LEU A 81 7.86 3.85 6.72
CA LEU A 81 7.97 5.13 7.39
C LEU A 81 7.82 4.93 8.92
N ASN A 82 6.76 5.47 9.52
CA ASN A 82 6.53 5.47 10.96
C ASN A 82 5.81 4.22 11.48
N ASP A 83 5.22 3.42 10.60
CA ASP A 83 4.46 2.24 10.99
C ASP A 83 5.39 1.03 11.01
N ILE A 84 5.58 0.45 12.20
CA ILE A 84 6.29 -0.82 12.41
C ILE A 84 5.24 -1.90 12.64
N MET A 85 5.18 -2.88 11.76
CA MET A 85 4.39 -4.09 11.96
C MET A 85 5.29 -5.21 12.50
N VAL A 86 4.81 -5.90 13.53
CA VAL A 86 5.41 -7.10 14.11
C VAL A 86 4.45 -8.25 13.93
N SER A 87 4.96 -9.40 13.48
CA SER A 87 4.14 -10.56 13.15
C SER A 87 4.76 -11.86 13.68
N SER A 88 3.95 -12.73 14.28
CA SER A 88 4.41 -14.01 14.84
C SER A 88 3.38 -15.12 14.69
N SER A 89 3.83 -16.37 14.81
CA SER A 89 3.00 -17.57 14.71
C SER A 89 2.43 -18.06 16.05
N SER A 90 3.07 -17.71 17.17
CA SER A 90 2.61 -18.01 18.54
C SER A 90 2.72 -16.79 19.45
N GLU A 91 1.95 -16.80 20.54
CA GLU A 91 1.94 -15.71 21.52
C GLU A 91 3.28 -15.56 22.25
N GLU A 92 3.91 -16.68 22.59
CA GLU A 92 5.20 -16.72 23.28
C GLU A 92 6.33 -16.12 22.43
N GLU A 93 6.33 -16.43 21.12
CA GLU A 93 7.24 -15.78 20.16
C GLU A 93 6.89 -14.30 19.99
N HIS A 94 5.59 -13.96 19.95
CA HIS A 94 5.15 -12.59 19.78
C HIS A 94 5.61 -11.67 20.90
N VAL A 95 5.51 -12.11 22.15
CA VAL A 95 6.02 -11.37 23.30
C VAL A 95 7.52 -11.09 23.16
N LYS A 96 8.30 -12.09 22.73
CA LYS A 96 9.74 -11.93 22.50
C LYS A 96 10.03 -10.95 21.36
N HIS A 97 9.33 -11.07 20.24
CA HIS A 97 9.49 -10.19 19.07
C HIS A 97 9.15 -8.74 19.41
N VAL A 98 8.01 -8.50 20.08
CA VAL A 98 7.61 -7.16 20.51
C VAL A 98 8.61 -6.58 21.51
N ALA A 99 9.09 -7.39 22.48
CA ALA A 99 10.11 -6.94 23.42
C ALA A 99 11.42 -6.52 22.72
N SER A 100 11.90 -7.31 21.75
CA SER A 100 13.09 -6.98 20.95
C SER A 100 12.91 -5.68 20.16
N VAL A 101 11.73 -5.47 19.57
CA VAL A 101 11.41 -4.23 18.85
C VAL A 101 11.37 -3.03 19.79
N LEU A 102 10.69 -3.13 20.93
CA LEU A 102 10.62 -2.05 21.92
C LEU A 102 12.00 -1.73 22.52
N GLN A 103 12.85 -2.74 22.72
CA GLN A 103 14.23 -2.54 23.16
C GLN A 103 15.03 -1.80 22.08
N ARG A 104 14.93 -2.20 20.81
CA ARG A 104 15.60 -1.53 19.69
C ARG A 104 15.18 -0.06 19.56
N LEU A 105 13.89 0.23 19.76
CA LEU A 105 13.37 1.59 19.78
C LEU A 105 13.99 2.41 20.92
N ARG A 106 14.07 1.82 22.13
CA ARG A 106 14.70 2.45 23.30
C ARG A 106 16.18 2.76 23.05
N ASP A 107 16.94 1.79 22.53
CA ASP A 107 18.38 1.91 22.29
C ASP A 107 18.70 3.02 21.26
N ASN A 108 17.78 3.28 20.33
CA ASN A 108 17.93 4.29 19.29
C ASN A 108 17.16 5.59 19.57
N SER A 109 16.59 5.75 20.77
CA SER A 109 15.78 6.93 21.13
C SER A 109 14.64 7.22 20.14
N LEU A 110 14.03 6.17 19.58
CA LEU A 110 12.85 6.25 18.73
C LEU A 110 11.61 6.08 19.60
N PHE A 111 10.78 7.11 19.67
CA PHE A 111 9.60 7.12 20.53
C PHE A 111 8.37 6.67 19.76
N SER A 112 7.49 5.91 20.40
CA SER A 112 6.19 5.53 19.84
C SER A 112 5.05 6.26 20.56
N LYS A 113 3.90 6.39 19.88
CA LYS A 113 2.69 6.92 20.47
C LYS A 113 1.80 5.76 20.92
N ALA A 114 1.82 5.45 22.22
CA ALA A 114 1.10 4.31 22.79
C ALA A 114 -0.39 4.27 22.41
N SER A 115 -1.08 5.42 22.32
CA SER A 115 -2.50 5.50 21.94
C SER A 115 -2.80 5.05 20.51
N ASN A 116 -1.78 5.03 19.65
CA ASN A 116 -1.88 4.64 18.24
C ASN A 116 -1.33 3.23 18.00
N CYS A 117 -0.71 2.61 19.01
CA CYS A 117 -0.17 1.27 18.92
C CYS A 117 -1.28 0.24 19.14
N VAL A 118 -1.17 -0.89 18.46
CA VAL A 118 -2.04 -2.06 18.60
C VAL A 118 -1.16 -3.24 18.94
N PHE A 119 -1.52 -4.01 19.97
CA PHE A 119 -0.74 -5.17 20.40
C PHE A 119 -1.60 -6.44 20.41
N HIS A 120 -1.00 -7.57 20.06
CA HIS A 120 -1.60 -8.91 20.15
C HIS A 120 -2.98 -9.03 19.47
N ALA A 121 -3.11 -8.48 18.26
CA ALA A 121 -4.37 -8.52 17.51
C ALA A 121 -4.32 -9.60 16.42
N SER A 122 -5.48 -10.21 16.13
CA SER A 122 -5.67 -11.15 15.01
C SER A 122 -5.78 -10.44 13.65
N SER A 123 -6.10 -9.14 13.67
CA SER A 123 -6.09 -8.30 12.48
C SER A 123 -5.72 -6.86 12.81
N VAL A 124 -4.99 -6.19 11.91
CA VAL A 124 -4.48 -4.83 12.12
C VAL A 124 -4.53 -4.03 10.82
N GLU A 125 -4.90 -2.75 10.93
CA GLU A 125 -4.84 -1.81 9.81
C GLU A 125 -3.39 -1.34 9.56
N TYR A 126 -2.89 -1.60 8.35
CA TYR A 126 -1.54 -1.25 7.93
C TYR A 126 -1.53 -0.85 6.45
N LEU A 127 -0.97 0.33 6.16
CA LEU A 127 -0.88 0.89 4.79
C LEU A 127 -2.21 0.98 4.03
N GLY A 128 -3.32 1.16 4.76
CA GLY A 128 -4.67 1.23 4.18
C GLY A 128 -5.27 -0.13 3.82
N TYR A 129 -4.67 -1.22 4.30
CA TYR A 129 -5.19 -2.59 4.25
C TYR A 129 -5.45 -3.10 5.67
N VAL A 130 -6.39 -4.04 5.80
CA VAL A 130 -6.55 -4.86 7.00
C VAL A 130 -5.79 -6.15 6.77
N VAL A 131 -4.74 -6.36 7.56
CA VAL A 131 -3.90 -7.56 7.54
C VAL A 131 -4.42 -8.54 8.57
N SER A 132 -4.64 -9.80 8.21
CA SER A 132 -4.96 -10.90 9.12
C SER A 132 -4.29 -12.20 8.68
N SER A 133 -4.46 -13.29 9.44
CA SER A 133 -4.01 -14.63 9.07
C SER A 133 -4.61 -15.12 7.74
N ASP A 134 -5.83 -14.67 7.41
CA ASP A 134 -6.55 -15.08 6.20
C ASP A 134 -6.02 -14.39 4.94
N GLY A 135 -5.32 -13.26 5.11
CA GLY A 135 -4.83 -12.46 4.00
C GLY A 135 -4.97 -10.95 4.22
N LEU A 136 -5.07 -10.24 3.12
CA LEU A 136 -5.23 -8.80 3.03
C LEU A 136 -6.65 -8.48 2.58
N LYS A 137 -7.27 -7.53 3.28
CA LYS A 137 -8.56 -6.94 2.88
C LYS A 137 -8.41 -5.44 2.75
N MET A 138 -9.27 -4.83 1.95
CA MET A 138 -9.39 -3.37 1.96
C MET A 138 -10.04 -2.93 3.28
N ASP A 139 -9.57 -1.82 3.84
CA ASP A 139 -10.18 -1.26 5.04
C ASP A 139 -11.64 -0.82 4.76
N SER A 140 -12.53 -1.12 5.71
CA SER A 140 -13.98 -0.87 5.57
C SER A 140 -14.31 0.62 5.46
N SER A 141 -13.50 1.50 6.04
CA SER A 141 -13.63 2.96 5.90
C SER A 141 -13.30 3.40 4.48
N LYS A 142 -12.28 2.79 3.85
CA LYS A 142 -11.89 3.04 2.46
C LYS A 142 -12.95 2.51 1.48
N VAL A 143 -13.50 1.32 1.74
CA VAL A 143 -14.63 0.79 0.96
C VAL A 143 -15.83 1.74 1.04
N LYS A 144 -16.20 2.19 2.24
CA LYS A 144 -17.27 3.20 2.44
C LYS A 144 -16.98 4.51 1.72
N GLN A 145 -15.72 4.96 1.69
CA GLN A 145 -15.31 6.15 0.97
C GLN A 145 -15.53 6.01 -0.54
N ILE A 146 -15.20 4.86 -1.13
CA ILE A 146 -15.47 4.56 -2.54
C ILE A 146 -16.98 4.51 -2.81
N LEU A 147 -17.73 3.80 -1.97
CA LEU A 147 -19.19 3.66 -2.12
C LEU A 147 -19.91 5.01 -2.08
N ASN A 148 -19.52 5.89 -1.17
CA ASN A 148 -20.11 7.22 -1.03
C ASN A 148 -19.48 8.26 -1.95
N TRP A 149 -18.57 7.85 -2.84
CA TRP A 149 -17.88 8.78 -3.71
C TRP A 149 -18.87 9.46 -4.66
N PRO A 150 -18.92 10.80 -4.69
CA PRO A 150 -19.86 11.53 -5.52
C PRO A 150 -19.52 11.35 -6.98
N GLN A 151 -20.54 11.38 -7.85
CA GLN A 151 -20.32 11.36 -9.29
C GLN A 151 -19.35 12.49 -9.69
N PRO A 152 -18.23 12.18 -10.37
CA PRO A 152 -17.28 13.18 -10.83
C PRO A 152 -17.95 14.20 -11.76
N LYS A 153 -17.84 15.49 -11.42
CA LYS A 153 -18.39 16.59 -12.21
C LYS A 153 -17.38 17.23 -13.17
N ASN A 154 -16.11 16.86 -13.07
CA ASN A 154 -15.03 17.39 -13.90
C ASN A 154 -13.87 16.39 -13.98
N ILE A 155 -12.96 16.63 -14.93
CA ILE A 155 -11.76 15.80 -15.19
C ILE A 155 -10.94 15.59 -13.91
N LYS A 156 -10.72 16.65 -13.12
CA LYS A 156 -9.90 16.56 -11.89
C LYS A 156 -10.54 15.63 -10.86
N ALA A 157 -11.86 15.71 -10.68
CA ALA A 157 -12.61 14.84 -9.78
C ALA A 157 -12.54 13.37 -10.25
N LEU A 158 -12.58 13.13 -11.56
CA LEU A 158 -12.46 11.80 -12.14
C LEU A 158 -11.04 11.24 -11.97
N GLN A 159 -10.01 12.06 -12.22
CA GLN A 159 -8.61 11.70 -11.98
C GLN A 159 -8.36 11.36 -10.51
N TYR A 160 -8.94 12.13 -9.58
CA TYR A 160 -8.83 11.87 -8.15
C TYR A 160 -9.47 10.52 -7.77
N PHE A 161 -10.66 10.22 -8.31
CA PHE A 161 -11.32 8.92 -8.13
C PHE A 161 -10.49 7.77 -8.69
N LEU A 162 -10.04 7.87 -9.94
CA LEU A 162 -9.27 6.82 -10.59
C LEU A 162 -7.92 6.61 -9.91
N GLY A 163 -7.25 7.67 -9.46
CA GLY A 163 -6.01 7.57 -8.68
C GLY A 163 -6.22 6.81 -7.38
N PHE A 164 -7.32 7.08 -6.67
CA PHE A 164 -7.68 6.36 -5.45
C PHE A 164 -8.04 4.90 -5.71
N ALA A 165 -8.91 4.63 -6.69
CA ALA A 165 -9.33 3.28 -7.05
C ALA A 165 -8.15 2.42 -7.54
N ASN A 166 -7.19 3.03 -8.24
CA ASN A 166 -6.00 2.33 -8.75
C ASN A 166 -5.08 1.85 -7.63
N LEU A 167 -5.08 2.47 -6.44
CA LEU A 167 -4.34 1.96 -5.28
C LEU A 167 -4.83 0.58 -4.82
N TYR A 168 -6.10 0.29 -5.08
CA TYR A 168 -6.79 -0.93 -4.63
C TYR A 168 -7.18 -1.84 -5.80
N CYS A 169 -6.65 -1.62 -7.00
CA CYS A 169 -7.01 -2.36 -8.20
C CYS A 169 -6.72 -3.87 -8.10
N CYS A 170 -5.81 -4.29 -7.22
CA CYS A 170 -5.52 -5.72 -6.98
C CYS A 170 -6.73 -6.50 -6.46
N PHE A 171 -7.69 -5.83 -5.83
CA PHE A 171 -8.95 -6.42 -5.36
C PHE A 171 -10.03 -6.51 -6.43
N VAL A 172 -9.83 -5.89 -7.60
CA VAL A 172 -10.83 -5.81 -8.65
C VAL A 172 -10.36 -6.62 -9.86
N LYS A 173 -11.11 -7.67 -10.20
CA LYS A 173 -10.82 -8.49 -11.38
C LYS A 173 -11.02 -7.66 -12.65
N ASN A 174 -10.10 -7.78 -13.61
CA ASN A 174 -10.13 -7.05 -14.89
C ASN A 174 -10.28 -5.53 -14.73
N TYR A 175 -9.64 -4.94 -13.72
CA TYR A 175 -9.76 -3.51 -13.40
C TYR A 175 -9.54 -2.57 -14.61
N SER A 176 -8.55 -2.82 -15.47
CA SER A 176 -8.28 -1.96 -16.64
C SER A 176 -9.43 -1.91 -17.64
N GLU A 177 -10.11 -3.04 -17.86
CA GLU A 177 -11.27 -3.11 -18.74
C GLU A 177 -12.38 -2.19 -18.21
N LYS A 178 -12.67 -2.30 -16.91
CA LYS A 178 -13.72 -1.52 -16.22
C LYS A 178 -13.44 -0.02 -16.22
N ILE A 179 -12.18 0.38 -16.14
CA ILE A 179 -11.81 1.81 -16.20
C ILE A 179 -11.62 2.33 -17.63
N THR A 180 -11.76 1.51 -18.68
CA THR A 180 -11.53 1.95 -20.06
C THR A 180 -12.51 3.06 -20.45
N SER A 181 -13.80 2.87 -20.19
CA SER A 181 -14.83 3.89 -20.49
C SER A 181 -14.67 5.14 -19.61
N LEU A 182 -14.09 5.02 -18.41
CA LEU A 182 -13.78 6.17 -17.53
C LEU A 182 -12.55 6.96 -18.00
N THR A 183 -11.50 6.26 -18.41
CA THR A 183 -10.25 6.87 -18.87
C THR A 183 -10.38 7.48 -20.26
N SER A 184 -11.32 7.03 -21.09
CA SER A 184 -11.66 7.66 -22.38
C SER A 184 -12.11 9.12 -22.22
N VAL A 185 -12.81 9.45 -21.12
CA VAL A 185 -13.24 10.80 -20.76
C VAL A 185 -12.06 11.73 -20.47
N LEU A 186 -10.90 11.17 -20.08
CA LEU A 186 -9.69 11.93 -19.75
C LEU A 186 -8.81 12.27 -20.97
N LYS A 187 -9.15 11.79 -22.18
CA LYS A 187 -8.33 12.03 -23.39
C LYS A 187 -8.36 13.51 -23.79
N LYS A 188 -7.22 14.01 -24.31
CA LYS A 188 -6.94 15.43 -24.59
C LYS A 188 -7.96 16.10 -25.54
N ASP A 189 -8.62 15.33 -26.40
CA ASP A 189 -9.61 15.80 -27.37
C ASP A 189 -11.03 15.27 -27.08
N SER A 190 -11.23 14.66 -25.91
CA SER A 190 -12.56 14.19 -25.48
C SER A 190 -13.40 15.39 -25.04
N PRO A 191 -14.70 15.45 -25.39
CA PRO A 191 -15.58 16.52 -24.96
C PRO A 191 -15.83 16.53 -23.43
N CYS A 192 -15.15 15.66 -22.67
CA CYS A 192 -15.26 15.53 -21.21
C CYS A 192 -16.70 15.25 -20.76
N ILE A 193 -17.46 14.58 -21.63
CA ILE A 193 -18.83 14.17 -21.34
C ILE A 193 -18.77 12.85 -20.61
N PHE A 194 -19.22 12.87 -19.36
CA PHE A 194 -19.45 11.66 -18.59
C PHE A 194 -20.75 11.02 -19.09
N ASN A 195 -20.64 10.16 -20.11
CA ASN A 195 -21.77 9.52 -20.78
C ASN A 195 -22.39 8.42 -19.88
N GLU A 196 -23.54 7.88 -20.31
CA GLU A 196 -24.26 6.83 -19.57
C GLU A 196 -23.39 5.57 -19.36
N GLU A 197 -22.54 5.24 -20.33
CA GLU A 197 -21.61 4.11 -20.24
C GLU A 197 -20.56 4.34 -19.14
N ALA A 198 -19.91 5.50 -19.12
CA ALA A 198 -18.96 5.88 -18.07
C ALA A 198 -19.64 5.93 -16.69
N LEU A 199 -20.89 6.41 -16.62
CA LEU A 199 -21.67 6.40 -15.38
C LEU A 199 -21.97 4.98 -14.90
N SER A 200 -22.35 4.09 -15.81
CA SER A 200 -22.58 2.67 -15.51
C SER A 200 -21.30 2.01 -14.99
N GLN A 201 -20.17 2.16 -15.69
CA GLN A 201 -18.88 1.63 -15.26
C GLN A 201 -18.41 2.21 -13.92
N PHE A 202 -18.70 3.49 -13.65
CA PHE A 202 -18.41 4.11 -12.36
C PHE A 202 -19.17 3.42 -11.22
N GLN A 203 -20.47 3.14 -11.39
CA GLN A 203 -21.24 2.46 -10.35
C GLN A 203 -20.83 0.99 -10.19
N ILE A 204 -20.64 0.27 -11.29
CA ILE A 204 -20.16 -1.13 -11.28
C ILE A 204 -18.83 -1.21 -10.52
N LEU A 205 -17.89 -0.32 -10.82
CA LEU A 205 -16.60 -0.31 -10.16
C LEU A 205 -16.74 -0.06 -8.64
N LYS A 206 -17.63 0.85 -8.23
CA LYS A 206 -17.89 1.10 -6.80
C LYS A 206 -18.45 -0.14 -6.09
N GLU A 207 -19.37 -0.85 -6.74
CA GLU A 207 -19.96 -2.09 -6.21
C GLU A 207 -18.94 -3.21 -6.08
N GLU A 208 -18.00 -3.36 -7.02
CA GLU A 208 -16.98 -4.41 -6.94
C GLU A 208 -16.00 -4.23 -5.78
N PHE A 209 -15.76 -3.00 -5.34
CA PHE A 209 -15.00 -2.77 -4.11
C PHE A 209 -15.72 -3.28 -2.85
N THR A 210 -17.03 -3.55 -2.92
CA THR A 210 -17.81 -4.12 -1.79
C THR A 210 -17.74 -5.64 -1.75
N THR A 211 -17.59 -6.27 -2.90
CA THR A 211 -17.49 -7.73 -3.07
C THR A 211 -16.04 -8.17 -3.27
N ALA A 212 -15.09 -7.25 -3.08
CA ALA A 212 -13.66 -7.47 -3.19
C ALA A 212 -13.21 -8.73 -2.41
N PRO A 213 -12.51 -9.67 -3.05
CA PRO A 213 -12.04 -10.88 -2.41
C PRO A 213 -10.93 -10.56 -1.40
N ILE A 214 -10.73 -11.49 -0.48
CA ILE A 214 -9.55 -11.48 0.40
C ILE A 214 -8.36 -11.91 -0.44
N LEU A 215 -7.32 -11.08 -0.51
CA LEU A 215 -6.07 -11.46 -1.16
C LEU A 215 -5.26 -12.31 -0.20
N SER A 216 -4.97 -13.54 -0.57
CA SER A 216 -4.19 -14.44 0.28
C SER A 216 -2.71 -14.06 0.28
N HIS A 217 -2.03 -14.33 1.39
CA HIS A 217 -0.58 -14.16 1.45
C HIS A 217 0.14 -15.15 0.53
N PHE A 218 1.21 -14.68 -0.12
CA PHE A 218 2.00 -15.46 -1.08
C PHE A 218 2.89 -16.50 -0.41
N ASN A 219 2.59 -17.79 -0.48
CA ASN A 219 3.45 -18.82 0.10
C ASN A 219 4.56 -19.26 -0.88
N PRO A 220 5.85 -18.99 -0.62
CA PRO A 220 6.94 -19.37 -1.54
C PRO A 220 7.09 -20.88 -1.76
N SER A 221 6.54 -21.71 -0.87
CA SER A 221 6.59 -23.18 -0.96
C SER A 221 5.50 -23.77 -1.86
N LEU A 222 4.54 -22.97 -2.33
CA LEU A 222 3.46 -23.42 -3.22
C LEU A 222 3.74 -23.00 -4.67
N PRO A 223 3.33 -23.81 -5.66
CA PRO A 223 3.43 -23.41 -7.06
C PRO A 223 2.61 -22.15 -7.31
N ALA A 224 3.21 -21.20 -8.03
CA ALA A 224 2.56 -19.99 -8.49
C ALA A 224 1.95 -20.23 -9.87
N ILE A 225 0.68 -19.86 -10.04
CA ILE A 225 0.01 -19.86 -11.34
C ILE A 225 -0.23 -18.42 -11.73
N VAL A 226 0.22 -18.07 -12.94
CA VAL A 226 -0.03 -16.77 -13.53
C VAL A 226 -0.96 -16.97 -14.71
N GLU A 227 -2.20 -16.50 -14.55
CA GLU A 227 -3.16 -16.44 -15.64
C GLU A 227 -3.07 -15.05 -16.26
N THR A 228 -2.79 -14.96 -17.54
CA THR A 228 -2.73 -13.69 -18.27
C THR A 228 -3.80 -13.66 -19.33
N ASP A 229 -4.46 -12.51 -19.47
CA ASP A 229 -5.36 -12.22 -20.56
C ASP A 229 -5.03 -10.85 -21.15
N ALA A 230 -5.22 -10.71 -22.46
CA ALA A 230 -4.86 -9.53 -23.21
C ALA A 230 -5.92 -9.24 -24.26
N SER A 231 -6.33 -7.97 -24.32
CA SER A 231 -7.16 -7.42 -25.39
C SER A 231 -6.42 -6.27 -26.09
N ASP A 232 -7.02 -5.76 -27.16
CA ASP A 232 -6.49 -4.59 -27.90
C ASP A 232 -6.30 -3.35 -27.01
N TYR A 233 -7.00 -3.30 -25.85
CA TYR A 233 -7.07 -2.13 -24.99
C TYR A 233 -6.46 -2.36 -23.60
N ALA A 234 -6.43 -3.61 -23.11
CA ALA A 234 -6.06 -3.91 -21.73
C ALA A 234 -5.25 -5.21 -21.60
N LEU A 235 -4.32 -5.21 -20.65
CA LEU A 235 -3.61 -6.39 -20.17
C LEU A 235 -4.11 -6.69 -18.75
N GLY A 236 -4.43 -7.95 -18.49
CA GLY A 236 -4.78 -8.48 -17.19
C GLY A 236 -3.86 -9.63 -16.82
N ALA A 237 -3.51 -9.73 -15.55
CA ALA A 237 -2.90 -10.92 -15.00
C ALA A 237 -3.42 -11.19 -13.58
N VAL A 238 -3.61 -12.45 -13.25
CA VAL A 238 -3.95 -12.91 -11.90
C VAL A 238 -2.85 -13.87 -11.46
N LEU A 239 -2.26 -13.58 -10.30
CA LEU A 239 -1.37 -14.50 -9.60
C LEU A 239 -2.20 -15.26 -8.57
N SER A 240 -2.24 -16.58 -8.69
CA SER A 240 -2.92 -17.47 -7.76
C SER A 240 -2.00 -18.58 -7.25
N GLN A 241 -2.35 -19.16 -6.10
CA GLN A 241 -1.69 -20.34 -5.55
C GLN A 241 -2.70 -21.37 -5.11
N GLU A 242 -2.39 -22.64 -5.34
CA GLU A 242 -3.24 -23.77 -4.97
C GLU A 242 -3.15 -24.05 -3.47
N ARG A 243 -4.28 -23.98 -2.75
CA ARG A 243 -4.41 -24.44 -1.36
C ARG A 243 -5.52 -25.47 -1.25
N ILE A 244 -5.15 -26.71 -0.90
CA ILE A 244 -6.03 -27.83 -0.46
C ILE A 244 -7.39 -27.83 -1.17
N LEU A 245 -7.40 -27.76 -2.52
CA LEU A 245 -8.57 -27.80 -3.43
C LEU A 245 -9.16 -26.46 -3.92
N LEU A 246 -8.56 -25.29 -3.63
CA LEU A 246 -8.98 -24.00 -4.18
C LEU A 246 -7.78 -23.13 -4.60
N TYR A 247 -7.95 -22.35 -5.69
CA TYR A 247 -7.00 -21.30 -6.08
C TYR A 247 -7.33 -20.00 -5.36
N LEU A 248 -6.38 -19.48 -4.58
CA LEU A 248 -6.52 -18.20 -3.91
C LEU A 248 -5.78 -17.11 -4.68
N ILE A 249 -6.44 -15.97 -4.87
CA ILE A 249 -5.84 -14.81 -5.53
C ILE A 249 -4.84 -14.18 -4.56
N VAL A 250 -3.59 -14.11 -4.99
CA VAL A 250 -2.50 -13.45 -4.27
C VAL A 250 -2.36 -12.01 -4.74
N ALA A 251 -2.50 -11.78 -6.04
CA ALA A 251 -2.48 -10.44 -6.62
C ALA A 251 -3.21 -10.43 -7.96
N SER A 252 -3.89 -9.31 -8.24
CA SER A 252 -4.37 -8.99 -9.59
C SER A 252 -3.56 -7.82 -10.13
N PHE A 253 -3.15 -7.91 -11.39
CA PHE A 253 -2.48 -6.87 -12.13
C PHE A 253 -3.33 -6.48 -13.33
N SER A 254 -3.42 -5.19 -13.61
CA SER A 254 -4.11 -4.72 -14.78
C SER A 254 -3.46 -3.44 -15.29
N LYS A 255 -3.21 -3.37 -16.61
CA LYS A 255 -2.64 -2.19 -17.25
C LYS A 255 -3.33 -1.90 -18.60
N LEU A 256 -3.67 -0.64 -18.84
CA LEU A 256 -4.11 -0.17 -20.15
C LEU A 256 -2.95 -0.20 -21.15
N SER A 257 -3.16 -0.80 -22.32
CA SER A 257 -2.17 -0.86 -23.39
C SER A 257 -2.07 0.51 -24.08
N SER A 258 -0.85 1.06 -24.20
CA SER A 258 -0.63 2.36 -24.86
C SER A 258 -0.20 2.23 -26.33
N THR A 259 0.16 1.05 -26.82
CA THR A 259 0.58 0.84 -28.23
C THR A 259 0.61 -0.66 -28.55
N MET A 260 -0.01 -1.09 -29.66
CA MET A 260 0.15 -2.43 -30.22
C MET A 260 1.64 -2.68 -30.52
N ILE A 261 2.23 -3.67 -29.84
CA ILE A 261 3.31 -4.47 -30.41
C ILE A 261 2.93 -5.93 -30.12
N PHE A 262 2.40 -6.60 -31.14
CA PHE A 262 2.40 -8.05 -31.20
C PHE A 262 3.86 -8.53 -31.08
N MET A 263 4.18 -9.22 -30.00
CA MET A 263 5.24 -10.23 -30.03
C MET A 263 4.68 -11.51 -29.40
N THR A 264 4.12 -12.36 -30.27
CA THR A 264 4.12 -13.80 -30.05
C THR A 264 5.56 -14.26 -29.99
N ARG A 265 6.10 -14.50 -28.79
CA ARG A 265 7.25 -15.39 -28.61
C ARG A 265 7.11 -16.16 -27.30
N ASN A 266 6.98 -17.48 -27.48
CA ASN A 266 7.04 -18.52 -26.48
C ASN A 266 8.06 -18.22 -25.37
N PHE A 267 7.61 -18.31 -24.12
CA PHE A 267 8.48 -18.69 -23.02
C PHE A 267 7.86 -19.92 -22.36
N LEU A 268 8.32 -21.09 -22.82
CA LEU A 268 8.37 -22.29 -22.00
C LEU A 268 9.42 -22.04 -20.90
N VAL A 269 9.00 -22.21 -19.65
CA VAL A 269 9.87 -22.71 -18.58
C VAL A 269 9.36 -24.10 -18.24
#